data_AF-A0A453C0J9-F1
#
_entry.id   AF-A0A453C0J9-F1
#
_cell.length_a   1.000
_cell.length_b   1.000
_cell.length_c   1.000
_cell.angle_alpha   90.00
_cell.angle_beta   90.00
_cell.angle_gamma   90.00
#
_symmetry.space_group_name_H-M   'P 1'
#
loop_
_entity.id
_entity.type
_entity.pdbx_description
1 polymer ?
#
loop_
_entity_poly.entity_id
_entity_poly.type
_entity_poly.pdbx_seq_one_letter_code
_entity_poly.pdbx_strand_id
1 'polypeptide(L)' 'EEIEVEAKLLRAGKSVGVVSVDFRKKRSGKLMAQARHTKYLAVSSRL' A
#
# COMPACT_ATOMS: atom_id res chain seq x y z
N GLU A 1 -5.12 5.15 -19.89
CA GLU A 1 -5.95 5.74 -18.82
C GLU A 1 -5.06 5.96 -17.61
N GLU A 2 -5.06 7.15 -17.00
CA GLU A 2 -4.22 7.42 -15.83
C GLU A 2 -4.86 6.87 -14.55
N ILE A 3 -4.07 6.12 -13.79
CA ILE A 3 -4.47 5.53 -12.51
C ILE A 3 -3.67 6.22 -11.41
N GLU A 4 -4.38 6.78 -10.45
CA GLU A 4 -3.82 7.28 -9.21
C GLU A 4 -3.72 6.14 -8.20
N VAL A 5 -2.57 6.04 -7.52
CA VAL A 5 -2.30 5.00 -6.53
C VAL A 5 -1.99 5.69 -5.20
N GLU A 6 -2.86 5.49 -4.22
CA GLU A 6 -2.70 6.04 -2.89
C GLU A 6 -2.44 4.89 -1.90
N ALA A 7 -1.40 5.02 -1.07
CA ALA A 7 -1.06 4.03 -0.07
C ALA A 7 -1.15 4.63 1.34
N LYS A 8 -1.87 3.95 2.22
CA LYS A 8 -1.99 4.31 3.64
C LYS A 8 -1.33 3.26 4.51
N LEU A 9 -0.38 3.68 5.35
CA LEU A 9 0.17 2.83 6.39
C LEU A 9 -0.91 2.56 7.45
N LEU A 10 -1.23 1.28 7.65
CA LEU A 10 -2.20 0.84 8.64
C LEU A 10 -1.51 0.43 9.94
N ARG A 11 -0.32 -0.18 9.84
CA ARG A 11 0.48 -0.60 10.99
C ARG A 11 1.96 -0.64 10.62
N ALA A 12 2.80 -0.05 11.46
CA ALA A 12 4.25 -0.27 11.46
C ALA A 12 4.65 -1.02 12.73
N GLY A 13 5.01 -2.30 12.57
CA GLY A 13 5.64 -3.09 13.64
C GLY A 13 7.17 -3.07 13.50
N LYS A 14 7.84 -3.82 14.38
CA LYS A 14 9.32 -3.91 14.38
C LYS A 14 9.88 -4.55 13.11
N SER A 15 9.24 -5.61 12.60
CA SER A 15 9.73 -6.40 11.45
C SER A 15 8.75 -6.45 10.29
N VAL A 16 7.52 -5.97 10.46
CA VAL A 16 6.44 -6.07 9.47
C VAL A 16 5.67 -4.77 9.39
N GLY A 17 5.47 -4.30 8.16
CA GLY A 17 4.63 -3.17 7.81
C GLY A 17 3.38 -3.62 7.05
N VAL A 18 2.25 -3.00 7.36
CA VAL A 18 0.97 -3.27 6.70
C VAL A 18 0.46 -1.98 6.09
N VAL A 19 0.19 -2.00 4.79
CA VAL A 19 -0.35 -0.87 4.03
C VAL A 19 -1.64 -1.26 3.31
N SER A 20 -2.61 -0.34 3.27
CA SER A 20 -3.71 -0.38 2.30
C SER A 20 -3.27 0.39 1.06
N VAL A 21 -3.67 -0.06 -0.12
CA VAL A 21 -3.41 0.61 -1.40
C VAL A 21 -4.73 0.72 -2.16
N ASP A 22 -5.07 1.92 -2.57
CA ASP A 22 -6.24 2.24 -3.38
C ASP A 22 -5.80 2.62 -4.79
N PHE A 23 -6.46 2.04 -5.80
CA PHE A 23 -6.26 2.38 -7.21
C PHE A 23 -7.50 3.12 -7.71
N ARG A 24 -7.33 4.36 -8.18
CA ARG A 24 -8.43 5.20 -8.65
C ARG A 24 -8.19 5.69 -10.07
N LYS A 25 -9.25 5.82 -10.87
CA LYS A 25 -9.17 6.52 -12.16
C LYS A 25 -8.93 8.00 -11.90
N LYS A 26 -7.80 8.55 -12.33
CA LYS A 26 -7.44 9.94 -12.03
C LYS A 26 -8.49 10.95 -12.51
N ARG A 27 -9.11 10.68 -13.67
CA ARG A 27 -10.11 11.59 -14.27
C ARG A 27 -11.44 11.62 -13.51
N SER A 28 -11.90 10.50 -12.97
CA SER A 28 -13.24 10.40 -12.36
C SER A 28 -13.22 10.19 -10.84
N GLY A 29 -12.04 9.96 -10.25
CA GLY A 29 -11.90 9.59 -8.85
C GLY A 29 -12.47 8.20 -8.50
N LYS A 30 -13.01 7.45 -9.48
CA LYS A 30 -13.65 6.16 -9.25
C LYS A 30 -12.63 5.13 -8.77
N LEU A 31 -12.89 4.52 -7.61
CA LEU A 31 -12.12 3.39 -7.09
C LEU A 31 -12.27 2.19 -8.02
N MET A 32 -11.13 1.65 -8.45
CA MET A 32 -11.03 0.50 -9.34
C MET A 32 -10.70 -0.77 -8.57
N ALA A 33 -9.76 -0.67 -7.63
CA ALA A 33 -9.29 -1.78 -6.84
C ALA A 33 -8.76 -1.28 -5.50
N GLN A 34 -8.80 -2.16 -4.52
CA GLN A 34 -8.17 -1.96 -3.23
C GLN A 34 -7.36 -3.21 -2.88
N ALA A 35 -6.18 -3.01 -2.32
CA ALA A 35 -5.27 -4.06 -1.92
C ALA A 35 -4.76 -3.81 -0.50
N ARG A 36 -4.37 -4.89 0.17
CA ARG A 36 -3.67 -4.83 1.46
C ARG A 36 -2.35 -5.58 1.33
N HIS A 37 -1.24 -4.88 1.52
CA HIS A 37 0.08 -5.48 1.49
C HIS A 37 0.65 -5.57 2.89
N THR A 38 1.16 -6.76 3.21
CA THR A 38 1.99 -7.01 4.39
C THR A 38 3.39 -7.32 3.91
N LYS A 39 4.38 -6.56 4.36
CA LYS A 39 5.78 -6.69 3.92
C LYS A 39 6.70 -6.73 5.13
N TYR A 40 7.77 -7.50 5.05
CA TYR A 40 8.86 -7.41 6.01
C TYR A 40 9.59 -6.08 5.83
N LEU A 41 9.84 -5.39 6.94
CA LEU A 41 10.59 -4.14 6.95
C LEU A 41 12.07 -4.48 7.10
N ALA A 42 12.92 -3.91 6.23
CA ALA A 42 14.37 -4.12 6.23
C ALA A 42 15.07 -3.35 7.36
N VAL A 43 14.55 -3.43 8.59
CA VAL A 43 15.32 -3.06 9.79
C VAL A 43 16.15 -4.29 10.17
N SER A 44 17.27 -4.48 9.46
CA SER A 44 18.20 -5.62 9.61
C SER A 44 17.52 -7.00 9.57
N SER A 45 17.06 -7.45 8.39
CA SER A 45 16.94 -8.90 8.19
C SER A 45 18.34 -9.47 8.03
N ARG A 46 18.83 -10.24 9.01
CA ARG A 46 19.98 -11.15 8.83
C ARG A 46 19.55 -12.41 8.08
N LEU A 47 18.85 -12.22 6.97
CA LEU A 47 18.46 -13.28 6.02
C LEU A 47 19.40 -13.20 4.83
#